data_AF-A0AAW3BEW1-F1
#
_entry.id   AF-A0AAW3BEW1-F1
#
_cell.length_a   1.000
_cell.length_b   1.000
_cell.length_c   1.000
_cell.angle_alpha   90.00
_cell.angle_beta   90.00
_cell.angle_gamma   90.00
#
_symmetry.space_group_name_H-M   'P 1'
#
loop_
_entity.id
_entity.type
_entity.pdbx_description
1 polymer ?
#
loop_
_entity_poly.entity_id
_entity_poly.type
_entity_poly.pdbx_seq_one_letter_code
_entity_poly.pdbx_strand_id
1 'polypeptide(L)'
;MDKQGISDVSEYVAQSNGIGVVWAWCAAAPAAFVFMISAHSRPRQASQERSAHYLPFYEQESGCVCTVRVDRMGITLNDFLHRVPPWLVTWHTQLLYRLFGPAGVAVHVTNLHSLVLDSLLSGWEGTPVQVTALTSRHCLSACISAHRRSTGRVFSALAGLQALVLLPSPYEHGSLAVAEYAPLLRRVTASTCRVEYLKPLSQLQHLQEVQLAQTLIRDKELRILAKLPLLTTLDVSSCPRLTSLEPLACAASLRVLRAASCERLMLVSQLGTLSTLRVVDFSDNMLLPTEFASFVTQPTLQLQVGYFAHMRWPRDDPLHAQLLGAATHLHLSYGTLPNIRWLCGAHNLEHLCLDHTNITEADVTALVPHTPLLRVLSLSCCERLRTNLNFTHSLRLLTVLTITRSSLPFVFPELAELQRSLTVTLS
;
A
#
# COMPACT_ATOMS: atom_id res chain seq x y z
N MET A 1 9.48 17.89 -34.93
CA MET A 1 10.57 18.47 -34.12
C MET A 1 11.19 19.61 -34.90
N ASP A 2 11.90 20.53 -34.24
CA ASP A 2 12.77 21.44 -34.96
C ASP A 2 13.96 20.67 -35.54
N LYS A 3 14.52 21.17 -36.65
CA LYS A 3 15.69 20.54 -37.28
C LYS A 3 16.90 20.53 -36.34
N GLN A 4 16.95 21.51 -35.43
CA GLN A 4 18.02 21.65 -34.45
C GLN A 4 18.08 20.46 -33.48
N GLY A 5 16.98 20.09 -32.82
CA GLY A 5 17.01 18.98 -31.86
C GLY A 5 17.37 17.62 -32.50
N ILE A 6 17.03 17.41 -33.77
CA ILE A 6 17.45 16.21 -34.51
C ILE A 6 18.97 16.23 -34.77
N SER A 7 19.51 17.38 -35.15
CA SER A 7 20.95 17.58 -35.34
C SER A 7 21.71 17.32 -34.05
N ASP A 8 21.26 17.91 -32.93
CA ASP A 8 21.92 17.79 -31.63
C ASP A 8 21.95 16.34 -31.12
N VAL A 9 20.86 15.59 -31.30
CA VAL A 9 20.81 14.15 -30.97
C VAL A 9 21.73 13.34 -31.87
N SER A 10 21.76 13.65 -33.17
CA SER A 10 22.62 12.94 -34.12
C SER A 10 24.10 13.17 -33.81
N GLU A 11 24.47 14.40 -33.44
CA GLU A 11 25.82 14.77 -33.04
C GLU A 11 26.21 14.10 -31.72
N TYR A 12 25.32 14.10 -30.71
CA TYR A 12 25.55 13.38 -29.45
C TYR A 12 25.82 11.88 -29.66
N VAL A 13 25.05 11.23 -30.54
CA VAL A 13 25.24 9.81 -30.87
C VAL A 13 26.58 9.59 -31.59
N ALA A 14 26.96 10.49 -32.51
CA ALA A 14 28.24 10.41 -33.21
C ALA A 14 29.43 10.57 -32.24
N GLN A 15 29.35 11.52 -31.30
CA GLN A 15 30.39 11.74 -30.28
C GLN A 15 30.47 10.59 -29.26
N SER A 16 29.37 9.85 -29.05
CA SER A 16 29.29 8.74 -28.09
C SER A 16 29.61 7.37 -28.71
N ASN A 17 30.34 7.32 -29.83
CA ASN A 17 30.67 6.08 -30.55
C ASN A 17 29.44 5.21 -30.89
N GLY A 18 28.32 5.82 -31.27
CA GLY A 18 27.09 5.09 -31.61
C GLY A 18 26.27 4.62 -30.40
N ILE A 19 26.68 4.93 -29.18
CA ILE A 19 25.84 4.76 -27.99
C ILE A 19 24.64 5.70 -28.12
N GLY A 20 23.42 5.15 -28.04
CA GLY A 20 22.20 5.95 -28.15
C GLY A 20 21.64 6.12 -29.58
N VAL A 21 22.10 5.33 -30.56
CA VAL A 21 21.54 5.30 -31.95
C VAL A 21 20.03 5.19 -31.97
N VAL A 22 19.43 4.55 -30.95
CA VAL A 22 17.97 4.51 -30.78
C VAL A 22 17.36 5.90 -30.82
N TRP A 23 17.92 6.93 -30.16
CA TRP A 23 17.37 8.29 -30.20
C TRP A 23 17.46 8.95 -31.57
N ALA A 24 18.55 8.71 -32.31
CA ALA A 24 18.68 9.18 -33.69
C ALA A 24 17.64 8.49 -34.60
N TRP A 25 17.40 7.18 -34.40
CA TRP A 25 16.34 6.44 -35.09
C TRP A 25 14.93 6.95 -34.70
N CYS A 26 14.67 7.20 -33.42
CA CYS A 26 13.40 7.80 -32.95
C CYS A 26 13.15 9.16 -33.60
N ALA A 27 14.19 9.98 -33.76
CA ALA A 27 14.12 11.28 -34.40
C ALA A 27 13.80 11.17 -35.90
N ALA A 28 14.44 10.21 -36.58
CA ALA A 28 14.30 10.01 -38.02
C ALA A 28 13.01 9.30 -38.43
N ALA A 29 12.52 8.34 -37.63
CA ALA A 29 11.36 7.50 -37.94
C ALA A 29 10.38 7.36 -36.76
N PRO A 30 9.66 8.43 -36.37
CA PRO A 30 8.83 8.42 -35.16
C PRO A 30 7.64 7.45 -35.24
N ALA A 31 7.07 7.24 -36.43
CA ALA A 31 5.97 6.28 -36.61
C ALA A 31 6.42 4.84 -36.36
N ALA A 32 7.59 4.45 -36.90
CA ALA A 32 8.16 3.11 -36.67
C ALA A 32 8.48 2.88 -35.19
N PHE A 33 8.97 3.92 -34.50
CA PHE A 33 9.21 3.90 -33.07
C PHE A 33 7.93 3.63 -32.26
N VAL A 34 6.82 4.31 -32.58
CA VAL A 34 5.52 4.09 -31.92
C VAL A 34 5.06 2.64 -32.08
N PHE A 35 5.08 2.10 -33.30
CA PHE A 35 4.66 0.72 -33.57
C PHE A 35 5.53 -0.32 -32.86
N MET A 36 6.84 -0.08 -32.78
CA MET A 36 7.75 -1.02 -32.14
C MET A 36 7.59 -1.01 -30.61
N ILE A 37 7.35 0.16 -30.02
CA ILE A 37 7.13 0.27 -28.57
C ILE A 37 5.80 -0.35 -28.14
N SER A 38 4.75 -0.21 -28.94
CA SER A 38 3.42 -0.77 -28.67
C SER A 38 3.27 -2.24 -29.09
N ALA A 39 4.33 -2.88 -29.59
CA ALA A 39 4.29 -4.27 -30.05
C ALA A 39 4.08 -5.26 -28.89
N HIS A 40 3.07 -6.12 -29.03
CA HIS A 40 2.65 -7.11 -28.03
C HIS A 40 3.72 -8.16 -27.66
N SER A 41 4.69 -8.42 -28.52
CA SER A 41 5.77 -9.41 -28.29
C SER A 41 6.86 -8.93 -27.33
N ARG A 42 6.91 -7.61 -27.05
CA ARG A 42 8.03 -6.97 -26.34
C ARG A 42 8.20 -7.37 -24.87
N PRO A 43 7.15 -7.55 -24.05
CA PRO A 43 7.33 -7.95 -22.65
C PRO A 43 8.06 -9.30 -22.50
N ARG A 44 7.90 -10.21 -23.47
CA ARG A 44 8.55 -11.53 -23.48
C ARG A 44 10.02 -11.49 -23.92
N GLN A 45 10.42 -10.50 -24.72
CA GLN A 45 11.81 -10.33 -25.19
C GLN A 45 12.67 -9.49 -24.24
N ALA A 46 12.08 -8.55 -23.49
CA ALA A 46 12.80 -7.68 -22.57
C ALA A 46 13.57 -8.43 -21.46
N SER A 47 13.16 -9.67 -21.13
CA SER A 47 13.87 -10.55 -20.19
C SER A 47 15.09 -11.27 -20.79
N GLN A 48 15.25 -11.29 -22.11
CA GLN A 48 16.29 -12.06 -22.81
C GLN A 48 17.34 -11.19 -23.53
N GLU A 49 16.99 -9.97 -23.97
CA GLU A 49 17.91 -9.10 -24.74
C GLU A 49 18.24 -7.79 -24.03
N ARG A 50 19.54 -7.57 -23.76
CA ARG A 50 20.05 -6.33 -23.15
C ARG A 50 19.87 -5.09 -24.05
N SER A 51 19.64 -5.29 -25.35
CA SER A 51 19.40 -4.24 -26.34
C SER A 51 17.97 -3.65 -26.31
N ALA A 52 17.03 -4.24 -25.56
CA ALA A 52 15.66 -3.74 -25.43
C ALA A 52 15.49 -2.66 -24.34
N HIS A 53 16.53 -2.40 -23.55
CA HIS A 53 16.51 -1.57 -22.35
C HIS A 53 16.52 -0.04 -22.61
N TYR A 54 16.76 0.40 -23.84
CA TYR A 54 16.79 1.83 -24.21
C TYR A 54 15.40 2.47 -24.26
N LEU A 55 14.39 1.66 -24.58
CA LEU A 55 13.09 2.13 -25.02
C LEU A 55 12.12 2.25 -23.84
N PRO A 56 11.25 3.28 -23.82
CA PRO A 56 10.18 3.40 -22.84
C PRO A 56 9.33 2.14 -22.78
N PHE A 57 8.81 1.79 -21.60
CA PHE A 57 7.87 0.68 -21.49
C PHE A 57 6.51 1.12 -22.07
N TYR A 58 5.71 0.18 -22.57
CA TYR A 58 4.36 0.47 -23.05
C TYR A 58 3.37 -0.49 -22.41
N GLU A 59 2.37 0.07 -21.77
CA GLU A 59 1.29 -0.66 -21.12
C GLU A 59 -0.01 -0.35 -21.87
N GLN A 60 -0.81 -1.38 -22.16
CA GLN A 60 -2.02 -1.21 -22.97
C GLN A 60 -3.03 -0.21 -22.37
N GLU A 61 -3.08 -0.12 -21.04
CA GLU A 61 -3.98 0.79 -20.32
C GLU A 61 -3.34 2.15 -20.00
N SER A 62 -2.05 2.18 -19.66
CA SER A 62 -1.33 3.38 -19.17
C SER A 62 -0.57 4.13 -20.26
N GLY A 63 -0.46 3.56 -21.47
CA GLY A 63 0.31 4.11 -22.58
C GLY A 63 1.81 3.96 -22.40
N CYS A 64 2.56 4.98 -22.84
CA CYS A 64 4.02 4.99 -22.84
C CYS A 64 4.57 5.44 -21.48
N VAL A 65 5.36 4.60 -20.82
CA VAL A 65 6.01 4.87 -19.54
C VAL A 65 7.49 5.16 -19.75
N CYS A 66 7.88 6.42 -19.52
CA CYS A 66 9.27 6.86 -19.54
C CYS A 66 9.80 6.95 -18.10
N THR A 67 10.86 6.18 -17.81
CA THR A 67 11.48 6.23 -16.49
C THR A 67 12.74 7.10 -16.54
N VAL A 68 12.84 8.12 -15.70
CA VAL A 68 14.03 8.94 -15.52
C VAL A 68 14.65 8.59 -14.18
N ARG A 69 15.80 7.92 -14.20
CA ARG A 69 16.57 7.58 -13.00
C ARG A 69 17.63 8.63 -12.78
N VAL A 70 17.64 9.24 -11.60
CA VAL A 70 18.62 10.28 -11.24
C VAL A 70 19.44 9.75 -10.08
N ASP A 71 20.76 9.78 -10.15
CA ASP A 71 21.63 9.43 -9.03
C ASP A 71 22.82 10.41 -8.93
N ARG A 72 23.74 10.17 -7.99
CA ARG A 72 24.93 11.02 -7.80
C ARG A 72 25.85 11.09 -9.01
N MET A 73 25.79 10.10 -9.90
CA MET A 73 26.64 9.98 -11.08
C MET A 73 25.96 10.50 -12.35
N GLY A 74 24.71 10.97 -12.27
CA GLY A 74 23.99 11.59 -13.38
C GLY A 74 22.61 10.99 -13.62
N ILE A 75 22.12 11.11 -14.85
CA ILE A 75 20.77 10.68 -15.25
C ILE A 75 20.86 9.48 -16.18
N THR A 76 19.99 8.50 -15.99
CA THR A 76 19.72 7.41 -16.94
C THR A 76 18.26 7.42 -17.37
N LEU A 77 17.99 6.99 -18.60
CA LEU A 77 16.65 6.89 -19.16
C LEU A 77 16.26 5.43 -19.30
N ASN A 78 15.09 5.07 -18.80
CA ASN A 78 14.57 3.69 -18.76
C ASN A 78 15.61 2.76 -18.12
N ASP A 79 15.91 1.64 -18.77
CA ASP A 79 16.94 0.69 -18.35
C ASP A 79 18.28 0.93 -19.06
N PHE A 80 18.45 2.09 -19.68
CA PHE A 80 19.71 2.46 -20.30
C PHE A 80 20.81 2.63 -19.26
N LEU A 81 21.90 1.88 -19.46
CA LEU A 81 23.02 1.84 -18.51
C LEU A 81 23.95 3.05 -18.60
N HIS A 82 23.93 3.80 -19.70
CA HIS A 82 24.82 4.96 -19.87
C HIS A 82 24.16 6.27 -19.43
N ARG A 83 24.99 7.19 -18.97
CA ARG A 83 24.53 8.51 -18.51
C ARG A 83 24.14 9.38 -19.70
N VAL A 84 23.02 10.06 -19.56
CA VAL A 84 22.50 11.01 -20.54
C VAL A 84 22.52 12.43 -19.99
N PRO A 85 22.76 13.43 -20.84
CA PRO A 85 22.66 14.83 -20.42
C PRO A 85 21.19 15.22 -20.16
N PRO A 86 20.92 16.19 -19.26
CA PRO A 86 19.55 16.62 -18.93
C PRO A 86 18.73 17.09 -20.14
N TRP A 87 19.36 17.76 -21.11
CA TRP A 87 18.68 18.24 -22.32
C TRP A 87 18.15 17.08 -23.18
N LEU A 88 18.83 15.92 -23.20
CA LEU A 88 18.38 14.76 -23.95
C LEU A 88 17.15 14.14 -23.30
N VAL A 89 17.08 14.18 -21.97
CA VAL A 89 15.92 13.75 -21.19
C VAL A 89 14.71 14.62 -21.49
N THR A 90 14.88 15.95 -21.47
CA THR A 90 13.79 16.89 -21.77
C THR A 90 13.33 16.77 -23.22
N TRP A 91 14.26 16.61 -24.17
CA TRP A 91 13.94 16.35 -25.56
C TRP A 91 13.17 15.03 -25.73
N HIS A 92 13.63 13.95 -25.09
CA HIS A 92 13.01 12.64 -25.22
C HIS A 92 11.60 12.61 -24.63
N THR A 93 11.38 13.18 -23.45
CA THR A 93 10.03 13.24 -22.86
C THR A 93 9.08 14.10 -23.69
N GLN A 94 9.53 15.23 -24.22
CA GLN A 94 8.71 16.06 -25.12
C GLN A 94 8.36 15.33 -26.42
N LEU A 95 9.28 14.53 -26.97
CA LEU A 95 8.99 13.67 -28.11
C LEU A 95 7.86 12.70 -27.80
N LEU A 96 7.94 11.99 -26.66
CA LEU A 96 6.89 11.06 -26.26
C LEU A 96 5.53 11.75 -26.12
N TYR A 97 5.49 12.93 -25.49
CA TYR A 97 4.26 13.72 -25.35
C TYR A 97 3.66 14.13 -26.70
N ARG A 98 4.50 14.41 -27.71
CA ARG A 98 4.03 14.70 -29.07
C ARG A 98 3.50 13.46 -29.79
N LEU A 99 4.06 12.27 -29.52
CA LEU A 99 3.69 11.03 -30.20
C LEU A 99 2.44 10.38 -29.59
N PHE A 100 2.32 10.38 -28.27
CA PHE A 100 1.26 9.67 -27.55
C PHE A 100 0.23 10.61 -26.88
N GLY A 101 0.48 11.93 -26.89
CA GLY A 101 -0.34 12.92 -26.20
C GLY A 101 -0.12 12.93 -24.68
N PRO A 102 -0.65 13.94 -23.97
CA PRO A 102 -0.40 14.12 -22.53
C PRO A 102 -1.04 13.05 -21.65
N ALA A 103 -2.13 12.43 -22.10
CA ALA A 103 -2.78 11.32 -21.38
C ALA A 103 -2.13 9.95 -21.67
N GLY A 104 -1.35 9.85 -22.74
CA GLY A 104 -0.71 8.60 -23.18
C GLY A 104 0.75 8.45 -22.76
N VAL A 105 1.27 9.38 -21.94
CA VAL A 105 2.64 9.33 -21.42
C VAL A 105 2.66 9.45 -19.91
N ALA A 106 3.27 8.47 -19.25
CA ALA A 106 3.61 8.52 -17.84
C ALA A 106 5.12 8.78 -17.70
N VAL A 107 5.51 9.82 -16.97
CA VAL A 107 6.90 10.10 -16.65
C VAL A 107 7.15 9.74 -15.19
N HIS A 108 7.94 8.70 -14.98
CA HIS A 108 8.32 8.21 -13.65
C HIS A 108 9.73 8.67 -13.33
N VAL A 109 9.89 9.47 -12.29
CA VAL A 109 11.21 9.92 -11.86
C VAL A 109 11.62 9.17 -10.60
N THR A 110 12.79 8.51 -10.62
CA THR A 110 13.22 7.60 -9.55
C THR A 110 14.64 7.87 -9.10
N ASN A 111 14.95 7.44 -7.86
CA ASN A 111 16.27 7.48 -7.21
C ASN A 111 16.85 8.89 -6.93
N LEU A 112 16.00 9.91 -7.02
CA LEU A 112 16.31 11.33 -6.99
C LEU A 112 17.40 11.80 -6.03
N HIS A 113 18.54 12.23 -6.57
CA HIS A 113 19.48 13.10 -5.85
C HIS A 113 19.10 14.58 -6.03
N SER A 114 19.09 15.35 -4.93
CA SER A 114 18.57 16.72 -4.88
C SER A 114 19.24 17.72 -5.84
N LEU A 115 20.54 17.55 -6.10
CA LEU A 115 21.34 18.45 -6.96
C LEU A 115 20.95 18.43 -8.45
N VAL A 116 20.43 17.31 -8.96
CA VAL A 116 20.13 17.12 -10.38
C VAL A 116 18.63 17.27 -10.67
N LEU A 117 17.80 17.20 -9.63
CA LEU A 117 16.36 17.36 -9.78
C LEU A 117 15.97 18.78 -10.24
N ASP A 118 16.60 19.81 -9.69
CA ASP A 118 16.26 21.20 -10.03
C ASP A 118 16.58 21.50 -11.50
N SER A 119 17.72 21.06 -12.01
CA SER A 119 18.08 21.21 -13.43
C SER A 119 17.15 20.43 -14.36
N LEU A 120 16.69 19.25 -13.94
CA LEU A 120 15.75 18.46 -14.72
C LEU A 120 14.35 19.08 -14.74
N LEU A 121 13.82 19.50 -13.59
CA LEU A 121 12.48 20.08 -13.49
C LEU A 121 12.42 21.46 -14.14
N SER A 122 13.47 22.28 -14.02
CA SER A 122 13.57 23.55 -14.76
C SER A 122 13.59 23.33 -16.28
N GLY A 123 14.23 22.27 -16.76
CA GLY A 123 14.20 21.89 -18.17
C GLY A 123 12.83 21.47 -18.70
N TRP A 124 11.89 21.10 -17.83
CA TRP A 124 10.49 20.84 -18.18
C TRP A 124 9.56 22.04 -17.93
N GLU A 125 10.08 23.13 -17.37
CA GLU A 125 9.28 24.32 -17.12
C GLU A 125 8.75 24.93 -18.42
N GLY A 126 7.44 25.20 -18.49
CA GLY A 126 6.80 25.72 -19.70
C GLY A 126 6.55 24.67 -20.79
N THR A 127 6.88 23.39 -20.54
CA THR A 127 6.58 22.28 -21.43
C THR A 127 5.31 21.54 -20.99
N PRO A 128 4.63 20.77 -21.86
CA PRO A 128 3.46 19.98 -21.47
C PRO A 128 3.82 18.75 -20.62
N VAL A 129 5.11 18.48 -20.38
CA VAL A 129 5.58 17.30 -19.67
C VAL A 129 5.16 17.35 -18.20
N GLN A 130 4.57 16.26 -17.71
CA GLN A 130 4.13 16.10 -16.34
C GLN A 130 4.73 14.83 -15.74
N VAL A 131 5.29 14.95 -14.54
CA VAL A 131 5.74 13.81 -13.74
C VAL A 131 4.52 13.18 -13.11
N THR A 132 4.25 11.91 -13.43
CA THR A 132 3.09 11.17 -12.92
C THR A 132 3.42 10.38 -11.67
N ALA A 133 4.67 9.93 -11.52
CA ALA A 133 5.16 9.24 -10.33
C ALA A 133 6.56 9.70 -9.94
N LEU A 134 6.78 9.84 -8.63
CA LEU A 134 8.04 10.32 -8.05
C LEU A 134 8.50 9.38 -6.95
N THR A 135 9.71 8.82 -7.09
CA THR A 135 10.37 8.01 -6.06
C THR A 135 11.68 8.65 -5.64
N SER A 136 11.81 9.00 -4.36
CA SER A 136 12.98 9.70 -3.82
C SER A 136 13.47 9.10 -2.51
N ARG A 137 14.79 8.97 -2.36
CA ARG A 137 15.46 8.74 -1.06
C ARG A 137 15.77 10.03 -0.31
N HIS A 138 15.74 11.16 -1.00
CA HIS A 138 16.20 12.44 -0.48
C HIS A 138 15.03 13.36 -0.14
N CYS A 139 15.25 14.20 0.85
CA CYS A 139 14.38 15.25 1.31
C CYS A 139 14.32 16.36 0.25
N LEU A 140 13.18 16.42 -0.45
CA LEU A 140 12.98 17.34 -1.56
C LEU A 140 12.69 18.79 -1.11
N SER A 141 12.61 19.04 0.20
CA SER A 141 12.37 20.37 0.77
C SER A 141 13.47 21.38 0.40
N ALA A 142 14.72 20.92 0.32
CA ALA A 142 15.85 21.75 -0.10
C ALA A 142 15.72 22.15 -1.57
N CYS A 143 15.35 21.21 -2.45
CA CYS A 143 15.11 21.48 -3.88
C CYS A 143 13.97 22.49 -4.07
N ILE A 144 12.84 22.26 -3.38
CA ILE A 144 11.69 23.16 -3.42
C ILE A 144 12.05 24.56 -2.94
N SER A 145 12.74 24.67 -1.80
CA SER A 145 13.07 25.97 -1.22
C SER A 145 14.14 26.71 -2.03
N ALA A 146 15.07 26.01 -2.68
CA ALA A 146 16.01 26.59 -3.63
C ALA A 146 15.27 27.11 -4.87
N HIS A 147 14.43 26.29 -5.49
CA HIS A 147 13.68 26.66 -6.69
C HIS A 147 12.75 27.85 -6.45
N ARG A 148 12.01 27.83 -5.33
CA ARG A 148 11.12 28.94 -4.95
C ARG A 148 11.86 30.27 -4.83
N ARG A 149 13.12 30.25 -4.39
CA ARG A 149 13.97 31.45 -4.29
C ARG A 149 14.52 31.91 -5.64
N SER A 150 14.82 30.99 -6.55
CA SER A 150 15.48 31.30 -7.83
C SER A 150 14.49 31.73 -8.91
N THR A 151 13.39 31.01 -9.10
CA THR A 151 12.45 31.25 -10.22
C THR A 151 11.19 32.00 -9.80
N GLY A 152 10.88 32.02 -8.50
CA GLY A 152 9.61 32.54 -7.97
C GLY A 152 8.39 31.72 -8.40
N ARG A 153 8.58 30.60 -9.10
CA ARG A 153 7.54 29.74 -9.65
C ARG A 153 7.50 28.39 -8.95
N VAL A 154 6.37 27.70 -9.13
CA VAL A 154 6.16 26.33 -8.67
C VAL A 154 6.62 25.37 -9.78
N PHE A 155 7.09 24.18 -9.40
CA PHE A 155 7.34 23.09 -10.35
C PHE A 155 6.05 22.68 -11.08
N SER A 156 5.77 23.31 -12.22
CA SER A 156 4.60 23.02 -13.06
C SER A 156 4.57 21.57 -13.55
N ALA A 157 5.74 20.94 -13.72
CA ALA A 157 5.86 19.54 -14.09
C ALA A 157 5.39 18.57 -12.98
N LEU A 158 5.24 19.02 -11.72
CA LEU A 158 4.72 18.18 -10.63
C LEU A 158 3.20 18.28 -10.46
N ALA A 159 2.52 19.17 -11.19
CA ALA A 159 1.08 19.36 -11.07
C ALA A 159 0.29 18.09 -11.43
N GLY A 160 0.82 17.29 -12.37
CA GLY A 160 0.29 15.99 -12.77
C GLY A 160 0.68 14.81 -11.90
N LEU A 161 1.39 15.02 -10.77
CA LEU A 161 1.88 13.94 -9.93
C LEU A 161 0.74 13.20 -9.23
N GLN A 162 0.65 11.89 -9.47
CA GLN A 162 -0.38 11.01 -8.92
C GLN A 162 0.14 10.08 -7.82
N ALA A 163 1.43 9.71 -7.86
CA ALA A 163 2.05 8.84 -6.88
C ALA A 163 3.38 9.39 -6.37
N LEU A 164 3.52 9.51 -5.04
CA LEU A 164 4.75 9.91 -4.37
C LEU A 164 5.23 8.77 -3.46
N VAL A 165 6.45 8.31 -3.68
CA VAL A 165 7.11 7.29 -2.88
C VAL A 165 8.39 7.87 -2.28
N LEU A 166 8.42 8.01 -0.97
CA LEU A 166 9.63 8.30 -0.22
C LEU A 166 10.23 6.98 0.27
N LEU A 167 11.51 6.80 -0.04
CA LEU A 167 12.29 5.66 0.40
C LEU A 167 13.04 6.02 1.70
N PRO A 168 13.27 5.06 2.60
CA PRO A 168 13.99 5.31 3.84
C PRO A 168 15.39 5.87 3.57
N SER A 169 15.75 6.88 4.35
CA SER A 169 17.10 7.45 4.40
C SER A 169 17.55 7.52 5.86
N PRO A 170 18.72 6.96 6.21
CA PRO A 170 19.20 6.96 7.60
C PRO A 170 19.59 8.37 8.09
N TYR A 171 19.86 9.29 7.17
CA TYR A 171 20.43 10.61 7.46
C TYR A 171 19.43 11.76 7.39
N GLU A 172 18.25 11.57 6.77
CA GLU A 172 17.34 12.67 6.46
C GLU A 172 15.93 12.43 7.04
N HIS A 173 15.30 13.52 7.51
CA HIS A 173 13.88 13.51 7.84
C HIS A 173 13.05 13.44 6.56
N GLY A 174 12.03 12.57 6.56
CA GLY A 174 11.08 12.49 5.46
C GLY A 174 10.24 13.77 5.42
N SER A 175 10.30 14.51 4.31
CA SER A 175 9.49 15.71 4.10
C SER A 175 8.49 15.48 2.97
N LEU A 176 7.22 15.76 3.25
CA LEU A 176 6.13 15.70 2.30
C LEU A 176 5.86 17.04 1.62
N ALA A 177 6.76 18.03 1.73
CA ALA A 177 6.55 19.39 1.18
C ALA A 177 6.23 19.39 -0.33
N VAL A 178 6.71 18.39 -1.09
CA VAL A 178 6.38 18.21 -2.52
C VAL A 178 4.89 18.03 -2.77
N ALA A 179 4.18 17.46 -1.80
CA ALA A 179 2.76 17.21 -1.92
C ALA A 179 1.94 18.52 -2.07
N GLU A 180 2.44 19.66 -1.56
CA GLU A 180 1.77 20.96 -1.73
C GLU A 180 1.68 21.41 -3.20
N TYR A 181 2.51 20.84 -4.07
CA TYR A 181 2.57 21.19 -5.50
C TYR A 181 1.97 20.11 -6.41
N ALA A 182 1.40 19.06 -5.81
CA ALA A 182 0.83 17.91 -6.51
C ALA A 182 -0.66 17.78 -6.18
N PRO A 183 -1.55 18.65 -6.71
CA PRO A 183 -2.97 18.65 -6.35
C PRO A 183 -3.71 17.38 -6.79
N LEU A 184 -3.18 16.66 -7.79
CA LEU A 184 -3.74 15.42 -8.33
C LEU A 184 -3.20 14.16 -7.64
N LEU A 185 -2.47 14.30 -6.53
CA LEU A 185 -1.84 13.19 -5.83
C LEU A 185 -2.91 12.24 -5.27
N ARG A 186 -2.81 10.96 -5.65
CA ARG A 186 -3.72 9.88 -5.24
C ARG A 186 -3.09 8.95 -4.21
N ARG A 187 -1.78 8.75 -4.29
CA ARG A 187 -1.05 7.82 -3.41
C ARG A 187 0.21 8.45 -2.84
N VAL A 188 0.39 8.30 -1.53
CA VAL A 188 1.62 8.66 -0.82
C VAL A 188 2.11 7.46 -0.04
N THR A 189 3.34 7.03 -0.32
CA THR A 189 4.05 6.03 0.47
C THR A 189 5.28 6.68 1.06
N ALA A 190 5.39 6.71 2.37
CA ALA A 190 6.57 7.15 3.10
C ALA A 190 6.85 6.25 4.31
N SER A 191 6.48 4.98 4.19
CA SER A 191 6.74 3.98 5.22
C SER A 191 8.24 3.89 5.50
N THR A 192 8.63 3.67 6.76
CA THR A 192 10.02 3.62 7.25
C THR A 192 10.79 4.94 7.17
N CYS A 193 10.18 6.02 6.66
CA CYS A 193 10.78 7.35 6.67
C CYS A 193 10.53 8.07 8.00
N ARG A 194 11.44 8.95 8.40
CA ARG A 194 11.27 9.82 9.58
C ARG A 194 10.33 10.99 9.32
N VAL A 195 9.07 10.71 8.98
CA VAL A 195 8.00 11.70 8.75
C VAL A 195 7.30 11.99 10.08
N GLU A 196 7.17 13.27 10.43
CA GLU A 196 6.44 13.73 11.62
C GLU A 196 5.26 14.65 11.29
N TYR A 197 5.30 15.33 10.14
CA TYR A 197 4.37 16.42 9.82
C TYR A 197 3.61 16.13 8.53
N LEU A 198 2.28 16.06 8.62
CA LEU A 198 1.38 15.76 7.49
C LEU A 198 0.66 16.99 6.92
N LYS A 199 0.96 18.21 7.39
CA LYS A 199 0.33 19.45 6.91
C LYS A 199 0.32 19.60 5.38
N PRO A 200 1.40 19.23 4.65
CA PRO A 200 1.41 19.26 3.19
C PRO A 200 0.27 18.47 2.51
N LEU A 201 -0.29 17.46 3.17
CA LEU A 201 -1.36 16.63 2.62
C LEU A 201 -2.76 17.25 2.76
N SER A 202 -2.90 18.32 3.57
CA SER A 202 -4.20 18.83 4.03
C SER A 202 -5.18 19.30 2.96
N GLN A 203 -4.70 19.66 1.78
CA GLN A 203 -5.52 20.19 0.67
C GLN A 203 -5.70 19.18 -0.48
N LEU A 204 -5.22 17.94 -0.34
CA LEU A 204 -5.21 16.96 -1.40
C LEU A 204 -6.56 16.24 -1.52
N GLN A 205 -7.48 16.85 -2.27
CA GLN A 205 -8.85 16.36 -2.43
C GLN A 205 -8.94 15.02 -3.17
N HIS A 206 -7.88 14.62 -3.90
CA HIS A 206 -7.82 13.38 -4.66
C HIS A 206 -7.03 12.26 -3.99
N LEU A 207 -6.53 12.48 -2.76
CA LEU A 207 -5.71 11.49 -2.06
C LEU A 207 -6.57 10.31 -1.59
N GLN A 208 -6.21 9.11 -2.03
CA GLN A 208 -6.96 7.87 -1.82
C GLN A 208 -6.25 6.89 -0.90
N GLU A 209 -4.92 6.86 -0.96
CA GLU A 209 -4.08 5.91 -0.23
C GLU A 209 -2.88 6.61 0.40
N VAL A 210 -2.68 6.33 1.70
CA VAL A 210 -1.56 6.85 2.47
C VAL A 210 -0.91 5.72 3.25
N GLN A 211 0.36 5.44 2.97
CA GLN A 211 1.17 4.44 3.65
C GLN A 211 2.27 5.14 4.45
N LEU A 212 2.14 5.10 5.78
CA LEU A 212 3.01 5.76 6.76
C LEU A 212 3.46 4.79 7.85
N ALA A 213 3.55 3.49 7.55
CA ALA A 213 4.01 2.51 8.51
C ALA A 213 5.45 2.82 8.97
N GLN A 214 5.78 2.57 10.24
CA GLN A 214 7.10 2.86 10.82
C GLN A 214 7.54 4.33 10.68
N THR A 215 6.59 5.28 10.79
CA THR A 215 6.88 6.73 10.82
C THR A 215 6.74 7.31 12.23
N LEU A 216 7.02 8.61 12.40
CA LEU A 216 7.06 9.29 13.69
C LEU A 216 5.88 10.28 13.90
N ILE A 217 4.79 10.07 13.16
CA ILE A 217 3.56 10.87 13.27
C ILE A 217 2.93 10.73 14.68
N ARG A 218 2.22 11.78 15.13
CA ARG A 218 1.45 11.77 16.38
C ARG A 218 -0.04 11.89 16.08
N ASP A 219 -0.86 11.69 17.10
CA ASP A 219 -2.33 11.69 17.00
C ASP A 219 -2.89 12.96 16.33
N LYS A 220 -2.27 14.11 16.56
CA LYS A 220 -2.71 15.39 15.99
C LYS A 220 -2.63 15.42 14.46
N GLU A 221 -1.66 14.71 13.86
CA GLU A 221 -1.50 14.63 12.42
C GLU A 221 -2.65 13.85 11.76
N LEU A 222 -3.26 12.91 12.47
CA LEU A 222 -4.39 12.12 11.97
C LEU A 222 -5.63 12.97 11.69
N ARG A 223 -5.81 14.11 12.38
CA ARG A 223 -6.89 15.08 12.09
C ARG A 223 -6.81 15.65 10.68
N ILE A 224 -5.61 15.69 10.10
CA ILE A 224 -5.41 16.17 8.72
C ILE A 224 -5.95 15.11 7.76
N LEU A 225 -5.58 13.84 7.99
CA LEU A 225 -6.01 12.70 7.18
C LEU A 225 -7.52 12.47 7.25
N ALA A 226 -8.12 12.66 8.44
CA ALA A 226 -9.56 12.52 8.64
C ALA A 226 -10.41 13.50 7.80
N LYS A 227 -9.84 14.64 7.38
CA LYS A 227 -10.53 15.64 6.58
C LYS A 227 -10.47 15.37 5.07
N LEU A 228 -9.70 14.37 4.64
CA LEU A 228 -9.55 14.06 3.23
C LEU A 228 -10.78 13.30 2.73
N PRO A 229 -11.52 13.84 1.75
CA PRO A 229 -12.83 13.30 1.39
C PRO A 229 -12.76 11.95 0.68
N LEU A 230 -11.63 11.63 0.03
CA LEU A 230 -11.46 10.41 -0.77
C LEU A 230 -10.47 9.40 -0.17
N LEU A 231 -9.95 9.62 1.05
CA LEU A 231 -8.99 8.72 1.68
C LEU A 231 -9.67 7.40 2.06
N THR A 232 -9.38 6.34 1.30
CA THR A 232 -9.97 5.01 1.49
C THR A 232 -9.06 4.05 2.23
N THR A 233 -7.75 4.19 2.08
CA THR A 233 -6.74 3.28 2.64
C THR A 233 -5.70 4.07 3.42
N LEU A 234 -5.52 3.71 4.69
CA LEU A 234 -4.50 4.27 5.56
C LEU A 234 -3.73 3.16 6.27
N ASP A 235 -2.40 3.23 6.18
CA ASP A 235 -1.50 2.38 6.97
C ASP A 235 -0.62 3.25 7.86
N VAL A 236 -0.74 3.06 9.17
CA VAL A 236 0.05 3.72 10.23
C VAL A 236 0.65 2.67 11.18
N SER A 237 0.84 1.45 10.70
CA SER A 237 1.39 0.34 11.50
C SER A 237 2.80 0.68 12.02
N SER A 238 3.14 0.21 13.21
CA SER A 238 4.43 0.41 13.86
C SER A 238 4.82 1.87 14.04
N CYS A 239 3.86 2.78 14.18
CA CYS A 239 4.13 4.17 14.53
C CYS A 239 4.26 4.32 16.05
N PRO A 240 5.48 4.48 16.61
CA PRO A 240 5.71 4.37 18.04
C PRO A 240 5.17 5.55 18.86
N ARG A 241 4.74 6.64 18.20
CA ARG A 241 4.27 7.87 18.85
C ARG A 241 2.75 8.03 18.81
N LEU A 242 2.02 7.11 18.18
CA LEU A 242 0.57 7.12 18.19
C LEU A 242 0.06 6.56 19.52
N THR A 243 -0.80 7.34 20.18
CA THR A 243 -1.50 6.96 21.41
C THR A 243 -3.00 6.80 21.21
N SER A 244 -3.57 7.48 20.21
CA SER A 244 -5.00 7.46 19.89
C SER A 244 -5.23 7.54 18.39
N LEU A 245 -6.16 6.73 17.88
CA LEU A 245 -6.69 6.83 16.52
C LEU A 245 -8.06 7.54 16.46
N GLU A 246 -8.62 7.96 17.59
CA GLU A 246 -9.90 8.69 17.66
C GLU A 246 -9.98 9.92 16.74
N PRO A 247 -8.88 10.67 16.44
CA PRO A 247 -8.93 11.74 15.44
C PRO A 247 -9.44 11.33 14.05
N LEU A 248 -9.39 10.03 13.71
CA LEU A 248 -9.90 9.49 12.44
C LEU A 248 -11.41 9.19 12.47
N ALA A 249 -12.08 9.29 13.63
CA ALA A 249 -13.51 8.98 13.76
C ALA A 249 -14.44 9.84 12.89
N CYS A 250 -13.95 10.96 12.35
CA CYS A 250 -14.70 11.81 11.40
C CYS A 250 -14.34 11.56 9.93
N ALA A 251 -13.56 10.52 9.60
CA ALA A 251 -13.13 10.23 8.25
C ALA A 251 -14.30 9.76 7.37
N ALA A 252 -14.67 10.56 6.36
CA ALA A 252 -15.88 10.33 5.58
C ALA A 252 -15.84 9.10 4.65
N SER A 253 -14.64 8.62 4.28
CA SER A 253 -14.48 7.59 3.25
C SER A 253 -13.50 6.47 3.60
N LEU A 254 -12.95 6.46 4.82
CA LEU A 254 -11.94 5.47 5.22
C LEU A 254 -12.56 4.06 5.27
N ARG A 255 -11.97 3.12 4.52
CA ARG A 255 -12.45 1.72 4.41
C ARG A 255 -11.45 0.74 4.98
N VAL A 256 -10.15 1.00 4.79
CA VAL A 256 -9.06 0.13 5.21
C VAL A 256 -8.13 0.90 6.14
N LEU A 257 -7.98 0.42 7.37
CA LEU A 257 -7.08 0.98 8.36
C LEU A 257 -6.14 -0.11 8.89
N ARG A 258 -4.84 0.06 8.67
CA ARG A 258 -3.81 -0.77 9.29
C ARG A 258 -3.08 0.04 10.34
N ALA A 259 -3.07 -0.45 11.58
CA ALA A 259 -2.39 0.18 12.70
C ALA A 259 -1.80 -0.90 13.63
N ALA A 260 -1.21 -1.95 13.05
CA ALA A 260 -0.59 -3.04 13.80
C ALA A 260 0.69 -2.57 14.51
N SER A 261 1.06 -3.19 15.62
CA SER A 261 2.31 -2.99 16.36
C SER A 261 2.60 -1.53 16.77
N CYS A 262 1.57 -0.72 17.06
CA CYS A 262 1.76 0.62 17.61
C CYS A 262 1.88 0.53 19.14
N GLU A 263 3.11 0.41 19.65
CA GLU A 263 3.42 0.11 21.07
C GLU A 263 2.71 0.99 22.11
N ARG A 264 2.38 2.24 21.77
CA ARG A 264 1.73 3.20 22.67
C ARG A 264 0.24 3.40 22.39
N LEU A 265 -0.33 2.71 21.41
CA LEU A 265 -1.71 2.89 21.00
C LEU A 265 -2.64 2.30 22.07
N MET A 266 -3.53 3.15 22.61
CA MET A 266 -4.45 2.78 23.67
C MET A 266 -5.92 3.07 23.35
N LEU A 267 -6.20 4.02 22.45
CA LEU A 267 -7.56 4.53 22.20
C LEU A 267 -7.96 4.34 20.72
N VAL A 268 -9.03 3.58 20.50
CA VAL A 268 -9.57 3.23 19.16
C VAL A 268 -11.10 3.14 19.13
N SER A 269 -11.80 3.24 20.26
CA SER A 269 -13.23 3.02 20.42
C SER A 269 -14.08 3.87 19.47
N GLN A 270 -13.72 5.16 19.32
CA GLN A 270 -14.42 6.08 18.43
C GLN A 270 -14.35 5.68 16.95
N LEU A 271 -13.40 4.85 16.53
CA LEU A 271 -13.35 4.32 15.16
C LEU A 271 -14.53 3.42 14.84
N GLY A 272 -15.16 2.80 15.84
CA GLY A 272 -16.36 2.00 15.62
C GLY A 272 -17.54 2.83 15.11
N THR A 273 -17.50 4.17 15.29
CA THR A 273 -18.54 5.06 14.75
C THR A 273 -18.51 5.18 13.22
N LEU A 274 -17.40 4.78 12.58
CA LEU A 274 -17.20 4.84 11.13
C LEU A 274 -17.97 3.72 10.41
N SER A 275 -19.11 4.06 9.82
CA SER A 275 -19.92 3.12 9.01
C SER A 275 -19.26 2.69 7.70
N THR A 276 -18.22 3.39 7.27
CA THR A 276 -17.44 3.11 6.07
C THR A 276 -16.32 2.10 6.29
N LEU A 277 -15.89 1.89 7.54
CA LEU A 277 -14.72 1.08 7.88
C LEU A 277 -15.04 -0.41 7.68
N ARG A 278 -14.27 -1.08 6.82
CA ARG A 278 -14.48 -2.49 6.42
C ARG A 278 -13.35 -3.40 6.85
N VAL A 279 -12.12 -2.91 6.80
CA VAL A 279 -10.92 -3.70 7.11
C VAL A 279 -10.11 -2.98 8.17
N VAL A 280 -9.80 -3.69 9.24
CA VAL A 280 -8.99 -3.17 10.34
C VAL A 280 -7.90 -4.17 10.71
N ASP A 281 -6.70 -3.65 10.94
CA ASP A 281 -5.61 -4.40 11.58
C ASP A 281 -5.13 -3.65 12.81
N PHE A 282 -5.39 -4.23 13.99
CA PHE A 282 -4.89 -3.77 15.29
C PHE A 282 -3.98 -4.80 15.94
N SER A 283 -3.42 -5.75 15.18
CA SER A 283 -2.54 -6.78 15.74
C SER A 283 -1.35 -6.18 16.49
N ASP A 284 -0.83 -6.88 17.51
CA ASP A 284 0.37 -6.48 18.28
C ASP A 284 0.24 -5.13 19.01
N ASN A 285 -0.98 -4.69 19.33
CA ASN A 285 -1.21 -3.51 20.15
C ASN A 285 -1.55 -3.86 21.60
N MET A 286 -1.29 -2.91 22.50
CA MET A 286 -1.54 -3.07 23.94
C MET A 286 -2.89 -2.45 24.35
N LEU A 287 -3.91 -2.58 23.50
CA LEU A 287 -5.23 -2.03 23.76
C LEU A 287 -5.82 -2.60 25.05
N LEU A 288 -6.51 -1.75 25.81
CA LEU A 288 -7.29 -2.22 26.95
C LEU A 288 -8.47 -3.05 26.45
N PRO A 289 -8.81 -4.15 27.14
CA PRO A 289 -9.96 -4.97 26.76
C PRO A 289 -11.29 -4.19 26.65
N THR A 290 -11.48 -3.19 27.51
CA THR A 290 -12.64 -2.29 27.51
C THR A 290 -12.68 -1.40 26.27
N GLU A 291 -11.51 -1.01 25.76
CA GLU A 291 -11.41 -0.18 24.56
C GLU A 291 -11.83 -0.98 23.34
N PHE A 292 -11.32 -2.21 23.22
CA PHE A 292 -11.70 -3.10 22.15
C PHE A 292 -13.20 -3.43 22.21
N ALA A 293 -13.73 -3.75 23.40
CA ALA A 293 -15.16 -3.94 23.61
C ALA A 293 -15.98 -2.73 23.14
N SER A 294 -15.56 -1.51 23.48
CA SER A 294 -16.22 -0.28 23.07
C SER A 294 -16.16 -0.04 21.57
N PHE A 295 -15.09 -0.47 20.90
CA PHE A 295 -14.93 -0.41 19.45
C PHE A 295 -15.93 -1.36 18.74
N VAL A 296 -15.97 -2.64 19.14
CA VAL A 296 -16.82 -3.65 18.47
C VAL A 296 -18.30 -3.53 18.79
N THR A 297 -18.67 -2.85 19.88
CA THR A 297 -20.08 -2.63 20.27
C THR A 297 -20.71 -1.39 19.62
N GLN A 298 -19.98 -0.65 18.79
CA GLN A 298 -20.55 0.49 18.08
C GLN A 298 -21.57 0.01 17.03
N PRO A 299 -22.81 0.54 17.03
CA PRO A 299 -23.88 0.05 16.16
C PRO A 299 -23.67 0.38 14.68
N THR A 300 -22.87 1.40 14.38
CA THR A 300 -22.58 1.82 13.01
C THR A 300 -21.44 1.02 12.38
N LEU A 301 -20.69 0.23 13.16
CA LEU A 301 -19.55 -0.51 12.66
C LEU A 301 -20.00 -1.61 11.68
N GLN A 302 -19.43 -1.61 10.48
CA GLN A 302 -19.72 -2.58 9.42
C GLN A 302 -18.45 -3.34 9.02
N LEU A 303 -17.71 -3.80 10.03
CA LEU A 303 -16.43 -4.49 9.88
C LEU A 303 -16.63 -5.81 9.12
N GLN A 304 -15.88 -5.99 8.04
CA GLN A 304 -15.86 -7.21 7.23
C GLN A 304 -14.65 -8.08 7.56
N VAL A 305 -13.47 -7.46 7.73
CA VAL A 305 -12.20 -8.14 7.98
C VAL A 305 -11.50 -7.51 9.17
N GLY A 306 -11.16 -8.32 10.17
CA GLY A 306 -10.44 -7.88 11.37
C GLY A 306 -9.20 -8.72 11.64
N TYR A 307 -8.05 -8.06 11.79
CA TYR A 307 -6.81 -8.66 12.27
C TYR A 307 -6.51 -8.17 13.68
N PHE A 308 -6.51 -9.10 14.63
CA PHE A 308 -6.43 -8.86 16.06
C PHE A 308 -5.48 -9.88 16.72
N ALA A 309 -4.33 -10.14 16.10
CA ALA A 309 -3.32 -11.03 16.67
C ALA A 309 -2.58 -10.37 17.86
N HIS A 310 -2.13 -11.13 18.85
CA HIS A 310 -1.39 -10.58 20.02
C HIS A 310 -2.17 -9.53 20.83
N MET A 311 -3.50 -9.68 20.90
CA MET A 311 -4.39 -8.75 21.60
C MET A 311 -4.79 -9.25 23.00
N ARG A 312 -5.15 -8.30 23.88
CA ARG A 312 -5.76 -8.58 25.19
C ARG A 312 -7.27 -8.50 25.10
N TRP A 313 -7.95 -9.59 25.39
CA TRP A 313 -9.40 -9.71 25.22
C TRP A 313 -10.18 -9.48 26.52
N PRO A 314 -11.41 -8.92 26.44
CA PRO A 314 -12.25 -8.71 27.63
C PRO A 314 -12.71 -10.04 28.20
N ARG A 315 -12.70 -10.14 29.54
CA ARG A 315 -13.16 -11.34 30.26
C ARG A 315 -14.68 -11.47 30.22
N ASP A 316 -15.34 -10.33 30.39
CA ASP A 316 -16.80 -10.24 30.33
C ASP A 316 -17.24 -10.13 28.88
N ASP A 317 -18.37 -10.76 28.56
CA ASP A 317 -18.97 -10.60 27.24
C ASP A 317 -19.36 -9.12 27.04
N PRO A 318 -18.86 -8.44 26.00
CA PRO A 318 -19.33 -7.10 25.67
C PRO A 318 -20.85 -7.15 25.49
N LEU A 319 -21.56 -6.42 26.36
CA LEU A 319 -23.01 -6.30 26.32
C LEU A 319 -23.44 -5.90 24.90
N HIS A 320 -24.28 -6.71 24.25
CA HIS A 320 -24.76 -6.55 22.86
C HIS A 320 -23.78 -6.94 21.75
N ALA A 321 -23.04 -8.05 21.89
CA ALA A 321 -22.18 -8.62 20.84
C ALA A 321 -22.91 -9.14 19.56
N GLN A 322 -24.18 -8.79 19.34
CA GLN A 322 -24.94 -9.09 18.12
C GLN A 322 -24.52 -8.23 16.90
N LEU A 323 -23.50 -7.38 17.04
CA LEU A 323 -23.15 -6.32 16.08
C LEU A 323 -22.03 -6.68 15.09
N LEU A 324 -21.30 -7.79 15.29
CA LEU A 324 -20.33 -8.29 14.29
C LEU A 324 -20.99 -9.03 13.12
N GLY A 325 -22.29 -8.79 12.87
CA GLY A 325 -23.03 -9.46 11.81
C GLY A 325 -22.44 -9.26 10.42
N ALA A 326 -21.75 -8.16 10.17
CA ALA A 326 -21.08 -7.90 8.90
C ALA A 326 -19.72 -8.60 8.74
N ALA A 327 -19.16 -9.18 9.81
CA ALA A 327 -17.83 -9.76 9.81
C ALA A 327 -17.80 -11.07 9.03
N THR A 328 -16.86 -11.16 8.10
CA THR A 328 -16.65 -12.33 7.22
C THR A 328 -15.32 -13.02 7.53
N HIS A 329 -14.29 -12.26 7.91
CA HIS A 329 -12.95 -12.77 8.19
C HIS A 329 -12.42 -12.20 9.50
N LEU A 330 -12.05 -13.07 10.44
CA LEU A 330 -11.47 -12.68 11.72
C LEU A 330 -10.20 -13.49 12.02
N HIS A 331 -9.12 -12.77 12.31
CA HIS A 331 -7.84 -13.34 12.72
C HIS A 331 -7.55 -12.94 14.17
N LEU A 332 -7.73 -13.87 15.10
CA LEU A 332 -7.62 -13.64 16.55
C LEU A 332 -6.46 -14.43 17.17
N SER A 333 -5.39 -14.64 16.40
CA SER A 333 -4.28 -15.53 16.76
C SER A 333 -3.42 -14.98 17.90
N TYR A 334 -2.64 -15.86 18.53
CA TYR A 334 -1.64 -15.50 19.54
C TYR A 334 -2.22 -14.67 20.71
N GLY A 335 -3.14 -15.23 21.47
CA GLY A 335 -3.78 -14.49 22.55
C GLY A 335 -4.52 -15.37 23.54
N THR A 336 -4.81 -14.80 24.70
CA THR A 336 -5.74 -15.42 25.64
C THR A 336 -7.13 -14.88 25.36
N LEU A 337 -8.00 -15.76 24.86
CA LEU A 337 -9.43 -15.54 24.67
C LEU A 337 -10.12 -16.09 25.91
N PRO A 338 -10.45 -15.26 26.92
CA PRO A 338 -11.12 -15.74 28.12
C PRO A 338 -12.55 -16.21 27.82
N ASN A 339 -13.17 -15.67 26.78
CA ASN A 339 -14.49 -16.05 26.27
C ASN A 339 -14.57 -15.69 24.78
N ILE A 340 -15.28 -16.50 23.99
CA ILE A 340 -15.54 -16.26 22.56
C ILE A 340 -17.04 -16.12 22.22
N ARG A 341 -17.93 -16.10 23.22
CA ARG A 341 -19.40 -15.97 23.02
C ARG A 341 -19.79 -14.70 22.30
N TRP A 342 -19.00 -13.64 22.42
CA TRP A 342 -19.19 -12.41 21.65
C TRP A 342 -19.09 -12.63 20.12
N LEU A 343 -18.46 -13.71 19.65
CA LEU A 343 -18.48 -14.09 18.24
C LEU A 343 -19.80 -14.72 17.79
N CYS A 344 -20.70 -15.12 18.70
CA CYS A 344 -21.99 -15.72 18.33
C CYS A 344 -22.92 -14.74 17.56
N GLY A 345 -22.60 -13.45 17.52
CA GLY A 345 -23.29 -12.48 16.65
C GLY A 345 -22.80 -12.47 15.20
N ALA A 346 -21.63 -13.06 14.91
CA ALA A 346 -20.97 -13.04 13.61
C ALA A 346 -21.52 -14.12 12.65
N HIS A 347 -22.81 -14.00 12.30
CA HIS A 347 -23.52 -14.98 11.48
C HIS A 347 -22.98 -15.12 10.04
N ASN A 348 -22.31 -14.08 9.52
CA ASN A 348 -21.71 -14.10 8.18
C ASN A 348 -20.23 -14.51 8.17
N LEU A 349 -19.73 -15.08 9.27
CA LEU A 349 -18.31 -15.44 9.39
C LEU A 349 -17.97 -16.62 8.47
N GLU A 350 -17.07 -16.39 7.52
CA GLU A 350 -16.59 -17.38 6.56
C GLU A 350 -15.19 -17.90 6.93
N HIS A 351 -14.34 -17.04 7.50
CA HIS A 351 -12.96 -17.35 7.85
C HIS A 351 -12.67 -16.96 9.30
N LEU A 352 -12.24 -17.94 10.10
CA LEU A 352 -11.87 -17.74 11.50
C LEU A 352 -10.51 -18.37 11.80
N CYS A 353 -9.55 -17.54 12.21
CA CYS A 353 -8.24 -17.99 12.66
C CYS A 353 -8.07 -17.74 14.17
N LEU A 354 -7.83 -18.83 14.91
CA LEU A 354 -7.67 -18.85 16.37
C LEU A 354 -6.34 -19.50 16.77
N ASP A 355 -5.34 -19.47 15.87
CA ASP A 355 -4.06 -20.12 16.11
C ASP A 355 -3.36 -19.57 17.37
N HIS A 356 -2.66 -20.41 18.13
CA HIS A 356 -1.92 -20.03 19.34
C HIS A 356 -2.81 -19.35 20.41
N THR A 357 -4.02 -19.88 20.61
CA THR A 357 -4.95 -19.41 21.65
C THR A 357 -5.21 -20.46 22.73
N ASN A 358 -5.90 -20.07 23.80
CA ASN A 358 -6.28 -20.94 24.92
C ASN A 358 -7.69 -21.53 24.80
N ILE A 359 -8.27 -21.57 23.58
CA ILE A 359 -9.62 -22.07 23.34
C ILE A 359 -9.76 -23.57 23.68
N THR A 360 -10.98 -23.97 24.02
CA THR A 360 -11.35 -25.36 24.31
C THR A 360 -12.38 -25.90 23.30
N GLU A 361 -12.61 -27.20 23.30
CA GLU A 361 -13.66 -27.81 22.47
C GLU A 361 -15.07 -27.29 22.81
N ALA A 362 -15.32 -26.99 24.09
CA ALA A 362 -16.60 -26.43 24.54
C ALA A 362 -16.85 -25.04 23.92
N ASP A 363 -15.80 -24.22 23.82
CA ASP A 363 -15.87 -22.89 23.22
C ASP A 363 -16.24 -22.99 21.73
N VAL A 364 -15.52 -23.84 20.99
CA VAL A 364 -15.78 -24.06 19.55
C VAL A 364 -17.19 -24.62 19.34
N THR A 365 -17.60 -25.59 20.15
CA THR A 365 -18.94 -26.20 20.09
C THR A 365 -20.05 -25.19 20.38
N ALA A 366 -19.82 -24.22 21.28
CA ALA A 366 -20.75 -23.15 21.56
C ALA A 366 -20.85 -22.13 20.40
N LEU A 367 -19.76 -21.89 19.67
CA LEU A 367 -19.71 -20.93 18.55
C LEU A 367 -20.37 -21.48 17.27
N VAL A 368 -20.14 -22.75 16.97
CA VAL A 368 -20.52 -23.41 15.70
C VAL A 368 -22.00 -23.24 15.29
N PRO A 369 -23.00 -23.33 16.18
CA PRO A 369 -24.40 -23.11 15.80
C PRO A 369 -24.69 -21.71 15.26
N HIS A 370 -23.84 -20.74 15.60
CA HIS A 370 -24.02 -19.34 15.25
C HIS A 370 -23.21 -18.90 14.02
N THR A 371 -22.36 -19.78 13.46
CA THR A 371 -21.48 -19.49 12.32
C THR A 371 -21.70 -20.48 11.16
N PRO A 372 -22.93 -20.54 10.60
CA PRO A 372 -23.29 -21.55 9.58
C PRO A 372 -22.52 -21.39 8.26
N LEU A 373 -22.00 -20.19 7.98
CA LEU A 373 -21.25 -19.87 6.76
C LEU A 373 -19.74 -20.15 6.86
N LEU A 374 -19.27 -20.73 7.97
CA LEU A 374 -17.83 -20.92 8.19
C LEU A 374 -17.24 -21.93 7.19
N ARG A 375 -16.26 -21.47 6.39
CA ARG A 375 -15.56 -22.23 5.35
C ARG A 375 -14.14 -22.59 5.74
N VAL A 376 -13.49 -21.71 6.50
CA VAL A 376 -12.10 -21.89 6.93
C VAL A 376 -12.02 -21.68 8.43
N LEU A 377 -11.50 -22.69 9.13
CA LEU A 377 -11.26 -22.66 10.57
C LEU A 377 -9.81 -23.06 10.84
N SER A 378 -9.04 -22.18 11.47
CA SER A 378 -7.65 -22.46 11.86
C SER A 378 -7.52 -22.50 13.38
N LEU A 379 -7.09 -23.64 13.91
CA LEU A 379 -6.94 -23.98 15.33
C LEU A 379 -5.53 -24.55 15.62
N SER A 380 -4.50 -24.02 14.97
CA SER A 380 -3.13 -24.47 15.18
C SER A 380 -2.62 -24.03 16.55
N CYS A 381 -1.87 -24.88 17.23
CA CYS A 381 -1.17 -24.62 18.47
C CYS A 381 -2.07 -24.09 19.60
N CYS A 382 -3.34 -24.50 19.65
CA CYS A 382 -4.25 -24.12 20.73
C CYS A 382 -3.94 -24.93 22.01
N GLU A 383 -3.42 -24.26 23.05
CA GLU A 383 -2.83 -24.91 24.23
C GLU A 383 -3.79 -25.82 25.02
N ARG A 384 -5.08 -25.47 25.03
CA ARG A 384 -6.13 -26.15 25.81
C ARG A 384 -7.10 -26.94 24.94
N LEU A 385 -6.92 -26.92 23.62
CA LEU A 385 -7.82 -27.61 22.71
C LEU A 385 -7.50 -29.10 22.72
N ARG A 386 -8.46 -29.89 23.21
CA ARG A 386 -8.53 -31.34 23.04
C ARG A 386 -9.88 -31.65 22.45
N THR A 387 -9.93 -32.28 21.29
CA THR A 387 -11.20 -32.46 20.57
C THR A 387 -11.19 -33.71 19.70
N ASN A 388 -12.38 -34.28 19.52
CA ASN A 388 -12.64 -35.35 18.54
C ASN A 388 -13.25 -34.79 17.24
N LEU A 389 -13.23 -33.47 17.03
CA LEU A 389 -13.78 -32.78 15.86
C LEU A 389 -15.30 -32.99 15.63
N ASN A 390 -16.05 -33.41 16.64
CA ASN A 390 -17.50 -33.62 16.54
C ASN A 390 -18.27 -32.37 16.07
N PHE A 391 -17.77 -31.19 16.39
CA PHE A 391 -18.36 -29.92 15.97
C PHE A 391 -18.34 -29.72 14.44
N THR A 392 -17.45 -30.40 13.72
CA THR A 392 -17.34 -30.28 12.25
C THR A 392 -18.59 -30.78 11.52
N HIS A 393 -19.34 -31.72 12.11
CA HIS A 393 -20.60 -32.22 11.52
C HIS A 393 -21.68 -31.13 11.40
N SER A 394 -21.64 -30.12 12.27
CA SER A 394 -22.56 -28.99 12.24
C SER A 394 -22.13 -27.91 11.23
N LEU A 395 -20.86 -27.90 10.82
CA LEU A 395 -20.30 -26.93 9.88
C LEU A 395 -20.33 -27.45 8.44
N ARG A 396 -21.52 -27.42 7.82
CA ARG A 396 -21.74 -28.01 6.48
C ARG A 396 -20.93 -27.37 5.35
N LEU A 397 -20.50 -26.12 5.51
CA LEU A 397 -19.75 -25.37 4.50
C LEU A 397 -18.24 -25.36 4.76
N LEU A 398 -17.77 -26.07 5.79
CA LEU A 398 -16.36 -26.11 6.15
C LEU A 398 -15.56 -26.86 5.09
N THR A 399 -14.60 -26.16 4.48
CA THR A 399 -13.74 -26.70 3.42
C THR A 399 -12.29 -26.88 3.86
N VAL A 400 -11.84 -26.05 4.80
CA VAL A 400 -10.45 -26.04 5.29
C VAL A 400 -10.46 -26.01 6.81
N LEU A 401 -9.73 -26.94 7.42
CA LEU A 401 -9.49 -27.02 8.85
C LEU A 401 -8.00 -27.18 9.09
N THR A 402 -7.41 -26.26 9.85
CA THR A 402 -6.03 -26.41 10.33
C THR A 402 -6.08 -26.76 11.81
N ILE A 403 -5.41 -27.82 12.24
CA ILE A 403 -5.35 -28.22 13.65
C ILE A 403 -4.03 -28.91 13.97
N THR A 404 -3.51 -28.72 15.18
CA THR A 404 -2.26 -29.37 15.60
C THR A 404 -2.48 -30.79 16.04
N ARG A 405 -1.54 -31.69 15.70
CA ARG A 405 -1.65 -33.13 16.01
C ARG A 405 -1.84 -33.41 17.51
N SER A 406 -1.25 -32.60 18.38
CA SER A 406 -1.36 -32.74 19.84
C SER A 406 -2.76 -32.47 20.40
N SER A 407 -3.61 -31.78 19.64
CA SER A 407 -5.00 -31.49 20.04
C SER A 407 -5.97 -32.63 19.74
N LEU A 408 -5.52 -33.62 18.95
CA LEU A 408 -6.29 -34.81 18.59
C LEU A 408 -5.90 -36.02 19.44
N PRO A 409 -6.79 -37.01 19.61
CA PRO A 409 -6.45 -38.28 20.24
C PRO A 409 -5.28 -38.98 19.53
N PHE A 410 -4.48 -39.73 20.29
CA PHE A 410 -3.34 -40.49 19.75
C PHE A 410 -3.77 -41.46 18.65
N VAL A 411 -4.91 -42.14 18.86
CA VAL A 411 -5.59 -42.99 17.88
C VAL A 411 -6.87 -42.28 17.45
N PHE A 412 -6.89 -41.76 16.23
CA PHE A 412 -8.05 -41.04 15.69
C PHE A 412 -8.33 -41.51 14.25
N PRO A 413 -9.03 -42.65 14.08
CA PRO A 413 -9.28 -43.26 12.77
C PRO A 413 -10.23 -42.44 11.89
N GLU A 414 -11.15 -41.70 12.51
CA GLU A 414 -12.12 -40.79 11.88
C GLU A 414 -11.45 -39.64 11.12
N LEU A 415 -10.18 -39.33 11.43
CA LEU A 415 -9.40 -38.32 10.70
C LEU A 415 -9.29 -38.61 9.21
N ALA A 416 -9.07 -39.88 8.86
CA ALA A 416 -8.92 -40.29 7.47
C ALA A 416 -10.24 -40.17 6.70
N GLU A 417 -11.37 -40.29 7.40
CA GLU A 417 -12.69 -40.06 6.83
C GLU A 417 -12.97 -38.56 6.64
N LEU A 418 -12.67 -37.73 7.65
CA LEU A 418 -12.77 -36.27 7.56
C LEU A 418 -11.91 -35.69 6.44
N GLN A 419 -10.69 -36.21 6.25
CA GLN A 419 -9.77 -35.79 5.19
C GLN A 419 -10.28 -36.08 3.76
N ARG A 420 -11.28 -36.96 3.59
CA ARG A 420 -11.90 -37.19 2.27
C ARG A 420 -12.88 -36.09 1.88
N SER A 421 -13.54 -35.48 2.86
CA SER A 421 -14.52 -34.41 2.65
C SER A 421 -13.96 -33.01 2.88
N LEU A 422 -12.83 -32.89 3.57
CA LEU A 422 -12.33 -31.62 4.08
C LEU A 422 -10.80 -31.54 3.94
N THR A 423 -10.30 -30.37 3.54
CA THR A 423 -8.84 -30.11 3.50
C THR A 423 -8.33 -29.92 4.92
N VAL A 424 -7.89 -31.00 5.57
CA VAL A 424 -7.32 -30.94 6.93
C VAL A 424 -5.80 -30.79 6.85
N THR A 425 -5.30 -29.65 7.31
CA THR A 425 -3.87 -29.41 7.46
C THR A 425 -3.47 -29.68 8.91
N LEU A 426 -2.54 -30.61 9.12
CA LEU A 426 -1.97 -30.90 10.44
C LEU A 426 -0.70 -30.09 10.64
N SER A 427 -0.70 -29.21 11.65
CA SER A 427 0.48 -28.47 12.10
C SER A 427 1.26 -29.18 13.21
#